data_AF-A0A914CRH6-F1
#
_entry.id   AF-A0A914CRH6-F1
#
_cell.length_a   1.000
_cell.length_b   1.000
_cell.length_c   1.000
_cell.angle_alpha   90.00
_cell.angle_beta   90.00
_cell.angle_gamma   90.00
#
_symmetry.space_group_name_H-M   'P 1'
#
loop_
_entity.id
_entity.type
_entity.pdbx_description
1 polymer ?
#
loop_
_entity_poly.entity_id
_entity_poly.type
_entity_poly.pdbx_seq_one_letter_code
_entity_poly.pdbx_strand_id
1 'polypeptide(L)'
;MLENAATTDSCPIGFRCVTYGSPYIGHCCRLRCPYGEPDLTQSCDSGAPEDQKCRPLTHFCFTVSEPGWKTSLCCPRPCRDPTPLYINGQCLSIAHRDDPCQTDQQCEGGITMSCVLGTCECRLGFHENNEDRFLTCEKTCTVEEVPVSDRCVPKVSLGDRCVTNKQCPNFSECRFGLCQCLCGFKPVDSIIGARCTNPDDPLSLNTILTGVEQIFGPKSRGP
;
A
#
# COMPACT_ATOMS: atom_id res chain seq x y z
N MET A 1 49.22 -30.25 -4.80
CA MET A 1 48.24 -29.31 -5.40
C MET A 1 46.90 -30.02 -5.40
N LEU A 2 46.06 -29.74 -4.41
CA LEU A 2 44.71 -30.30 -4.32
C LEU A 2 43.76 -29.16 -4.66
N GLU A 3 43.39 -29.05 -5.94
CA GLU A 3 42.31 -28.16 -6.35
C GLU A 3 41.01 -28.78 -5.82
N ASN A 4 40.47 -28.17 -4.77
CA ASN A 4 39.19 -28.57 -4.20
C ASN A 4 38.10 -28.35 -5.26
N ALA A 5 37.38 -29.41 -5.61
CA ALA A 5 36.24 -29.39 -6.55
C ALA A 5 35.09 -28.41 -6.16
N ALA A 6 35.20 -27.72 -5.03
CA ALA A 6 34.28 -26.66 -4.62
C ALA A 6 34.45 -25.34 -5.42
N THR A 7 35.54 -25.16 -6.17
CA THR A 7 35.77 -23.94 -6.99
C THR A 7 35.24 -24.04 -8.42
N THR A 8 34.72 -25.19 -8.86
CA THR A 8 34.25 -25.38 -10.24
C THR A 8 32.74 -25.13 -10.45
N ASP A 9 31.96 -25.00 -9.37
CA ASP A 9 30.49 -24.84 -9.43
C ASP A 9 29.98 -23.44 -9.04
N SER A 10 30.87 -22.47 -8.82
CA SER A 10 30.49 -21.11 -8.42
C SER A 10 30.52 -20.13 -9.60
N CYS A 11 29.42 -19.41 -9.80
CA CYS A 11 29.36 -18.29 -10.74
C CYS A 11 29.68 -16.95 -10.05
N PRO A 12 30.18 -15.95 -10.78
CA PRO A 12 30.38 -14.60 -10.23
C PRO A 12 29.05 -13.98 -9.78
N ILE A 13 29.12 -12.98 -8.91
CA ILE A 13 27.94 -12.23 -8.44
C ILE A 13 27.16 -11.69 -9.66
N GLY A 14 25.83 -11.84 -9.62
CA GLY A 14 24.95 -11.49 -10.74
C GLY A 14 24.80 -12.59 -11.80
N PHE A 15 25.37 -13.78 -11.56
CA PHE A 15 25.18 -14.96 -12.40
C PHE A 15 24.73 -16.15 -11.55
N ARG A 16 24.01 -17.09 -12.18
CA ARG A 16 23.67 -18.37 -11.58
C ARG A 16 24.29 -19.52 -12.36
N CYS A 17 24.60 -20.60 -11.67
CA CYS A 17 25.04 -21.84 -12.30
C CYS A 17 23.82 -22.62 -12.82
N VAL A 18 23.90 -23.08 -14.07
CA VAL A 18 22.91 -23.95 -14.72
C VAL A 18 23.66 -25.13 -15.30
N THR A 19 23.19 -26.35 -15.02
CA THR A 19 23.78 -27.58 -15.54
C THR A 19 22.81 -28.24 -16.52
N TYR A 20 23.33 -28.79 -17.61
CA TYR A 20 22.54 -29.59 -18.56
C TYR A 20 23.38 -30.71 -19.19
N GLY A 21 22.69 -31.69 -19.79
CA GLY A 21 23.31 -32.77 -20.58
C GLY A 21 23.87 -33.95 -19.78
N SER A 22 24.43 -34.91 -20.52
CA SER A 22 25.24 -36.02 -19.99
C SER A 22 26.48 -36.21 -20.89
N PRO A 23 27.70 -35.97 -20.39
CA PRO A 23 28.04 -35.53 -19.03
C PRO A 23 27.52 -34.11 -18.73
N TYR A 24 27.32 -33.81 -17.44
CA TYR A 24 26.82 -32.50 -17.00
C TYR A 24 27.83 -31.40 -17.32
N ILE A 25 27.39 -30.36 -18.03
CA ILE A 25 28.17 -29.16 -18.32
C ILE A 25 27.53 -27.99 -17.58
N GLY A 26 28.31 -27.30 -16.74
CA GLY A 26 27.89 -26.12 -16.00
C GLY A 26 28.11 -24.83 -16.79
N HIS A 27 27.14 -23.92 -16.73
CA HIS A 27 27.18 -22.60 -17.36
C HIS A 27 26.73 -21.51 -16.40
N CYS A 28 27.39 -20.35 -16.45
CA CYS A 28 26.97 -19.17 -15.72
C CYS A 28 26.00 -18.33 -16.54
N CYS A 29 24.73 -18.39 -16.17
CA CYS A 29 23.68 -17.57 -16.76
C CYS A 29 23.55 -16.26 -16.00
N ARG A 30 23.61 -15.13 -16.73
CA ARG A 30 23.46 -13.80 -16.14
C ARG A 30 22.04 -13.61 -15.61
N LEU A 31 21.94 -13.09 -14.40
CA LEU A 31 20.69 -12.66 -13.79
C LEU A 31 20.28 -11.31 -14.37
N ARG A 32 19.01 -11.18 -14.75
CA ARG A 32 18.48 -10.01 -15.43
C ARG A 32 17.31 -9.41 -14.67
N CYS A 33 17.27 -8.09 -14.62
CA CYS A 33 16.08 -7.37 -14.22
C CYS A 33 15.12 -7.24 -15.40
N PRO A 34 13.82 -7.05 -15.14
CA PRO A 34 12.86 -6.72 -16.19
C PRO A 34 13.21 -5.41 -16.90
N TYR A 35 13.79 -4.47 -16.15
CA TYR A 35 14.21 -3.16 -16.62
C TYR A 35 15.65 -2.93 -16.16
N GLY A 36 16.56 -2.68 -17.10
CA GLY A 36 17.96 -2.41 -16.82
C GLY A 36 18.74 -3.59 -16.21
N GLU A 37 19.85 -3.25 -15.56
CA GLU A 37 20.72 -4.22 -14.88
C GLU A 37 20.46 -4.22 -13.38
N PRO A 38 20.62 -5.37 -12.69
CA PRO A 38 20.52 -5.42 -11.24
C PRO A 38 21.63 -4.59 -10.58
N ASP A 39 21.29 -3.86 -9.52
CA ASP A 39 22.27 -3.25 -8.62
C ASP A 39 22.79 -4.34 -7.67
N LEU A 40 23.99 -4.83 -7.95
CA LEU A 40 24.64 -5.90 -7.18
C LEU A 40 25.25 -5.40 -5.86
N THR A 41 25.24 -4.10 -5.59
CA THR A 41 25.69 -3.51 -4.32
C THR A 41 24.59 -3.44 -3.28
N GLN A 42 23.33 -3.67 -3.69
CA GLN A 42 22.16 -3.64 -2.83
C GLN A 42 21.52 -5.02 -2.69
N SER A 43 20.95 -5.30 -1.53
CA SER A 43 20.27 -6.54 -1.18
C SER A 43 18.78 -6.32 -0.92
N CYS A 44 18.00 -7.33 -1.30
CA CYS A 44 16.57 -7.45 -1.05
C CYS A 44 16.24 -8.23 0.23
N ASP A 45 17.26 -8.68 0.96
CA ASP A 45 17.09 -9.42 2.21
C ASP A 45 16.60 -8.49 3.32
N SER A 46 15.63 -8.96 4.10
CA SER A 46 15.07 -8.19 5.21
C SER A 46 16.10 -7.89 6.31
N GLY A 47 17.18 -8.67 6.39
CA GLY A 47 18.28 -8.51 7.35
C GLY A 47 19.47 -7.70 6.81
N ALA A 48 19.41 -7.17 5.58
CA ALA A 48 20.50 -6.37 5.03
C ALA A 48 20.68 -5.06 5.84
N PRO A 49 21.93 -4.59 6.02
CA PRO A 49 22.18 -3.32 6.68
C PRO A 49 21.59 -2.16 5.85
N GLU A 50 21.20 -1.07 6.51
CA GLU A 50 20.43 0.03 5.89
C GLU A 50 21.14 0.67 4.69
N ASP A 51 22.47 0.72 4.68
CA ASP A 51 23.29 1.24 3.57
C ASP A 51 23.29 0.33 2.32
N GLN A 52 23.04 -0.97 2.50
CA GLN A 52 23.01 -1.98 1.45
C GLN A 52 21.58 -2.41 1.11
N LYS A 53 20.57 -1.86 1.77
CA LYS A 53 19.17 -2.25 1.52
C LYS A 53 18.70 -1.67 0.18
N CYS A 54 17.96 -2.49 -0.58
CA CYS A 54 17.44 -2.06 -1.87
C CYS A 54 16.52 -0.84 -1.72
N ARG A 55 16.86 0.26 -2.39
CA ARG A 55 16.21 1.56 -2.21
C ARG A 55 14.84 1.60 -2.91
N PRO A 56 13.72 1.73 -2.18
CA PRO A 56 12.38 1.56 -2.75
C PRO A 56 11.95 2.67 -3.72
N LEU A 57 12.53 3.87 -3.62
CA LEU A 57 12.21 5.01 -4.49
C LEU A 57 12.80 4.87 -5.90
N THR A 58 13.94 4.20 -6.04
CA THR A 58 14.66 4.08 -7.33
C THR A 58 14.70 2.65 -7.83
N HIS A 59 14.51 1.67 -6.94
CA HIS A 59 14.58 0.25 -7.23
C HIS A 59 13.38 -0.49 -6.62
N PHE A 60 13.23 -1.75 -7.01
CA PHE A 60 12.30 -2.71 -6.45
C PHE A 60 12.95 -4.08 -6.37
N CYS A 61 12.48 -4.92 -5.45
CA CYS A 61 12.97 -6.28 -5.33
C CYS A 61 12.23 -7.21 -6.29
N PHE A 62 12.96 -7.74 -7.27
CA PHE A 62 12.45 -8.69 -8.24
C PHE A 62 12.89 -10.11 -7.86
N THR A 63 11.94 -11.02 -7.70
CA THR A 63 12.24 -12.43 -7.42
C THR A 63 12.33 -13.20 -8.73
N VAL A 64 13.46 -13.84 -8.98
CA VAL A 64 13.64 -14.83 -10.05
C VAL A 64 13.49 -16.21 -9.40
N SER A 65 12.56 -17.01 -9.92
CA SER A 65 12.27 -18.35 -9.41
C SER A 65 12.24 -19.38 -10.53
N GLU A 66 12.91 -20.50 -10.32
CA GLU A 66 12.91 -21.68 -11.17
C GLU A 66 12.72 -22.94 -10.29
N PRO A 67 12.40 -24.11 -10.84
CA PRO A 67 12.26 -25.33 -10.05
C PRO A 67 13.52 -25.59 -9.20
N GLY A 68 13.35 -25.60 -7.87
CA GLY A 68 14.45 -25.85 -6.92
C GLY A 68 15.36 -24.65 -6.62
N TRP A 69 15.11 -23.47 -7.19
CA TRP A 69 15.96 -22.29 -6.98
C TRP A 69 15.17 -20.97 -6.99
N LYS A 70 15.52 -20.06 -6.07
CA LYS A 70 14.97 -18.70 -6.04
C LYS A 70 16.05 -17.71 -5.60
N THR A 71 16.03 -16.51 -6.17
CA THR A 71 16.86 -15.39 -5.73
C THR A 71 16.11 -14.08 -5.90
N SER A 72 16.50 -13.07 -5.14
CA SER A 72 15.97 -11.70 -5.27
C SER A 72 17.05 -10.77 -5.80
N LEU A 73 16.67 -9.88 -6.73
CA LEU A 73 17.53 -8.87 -7.34
C LEU A 73 17.01 -7.47 -6.99
N CYS A 74 17.91 -6.54 -6.67
CA CYS A 74 17.56 -5.12 -6.58
C CYS A 74 17.53 -4.54 -8.00
N CYS A 75 16.34 -4.33 -8.54
CA CYS A 75 16.14 -3.92 -9.93
C CYS A 75 15.72 -2.46 -10.02
N PRO A 76 16.26 -1.68 -10.98
CA PRO A 76 15.86 -0.28 -11.12
C PRO A 76 14.40 -0.20 -11.55
N ARG A 77 13.68 0.77 -10.99
CA ARG A 77 12.34 1.09 -11.46
C ARG A 77 12.45 1.73 -12.85
N PRO A 78 11.59 1.35 -13.80
CA PRO A 78 11.59 1.94 -15.14
C PRO A 78 11.19 3.42 -15.11
N CYS A 79 10.45 3.84 -14.09
CA CYS A 79 9.99 5.21 -13.90
C CYS A 79 10.22 5.71 -12.47
N ARG A 80 10.25 7.03 -12.30
CA ARG A 80 10.46 7.74 -11.04
C ARG A 80 9.49 8.91 -10.93
N ASP A 81 9.38 9.50 -9.75
CA ASP A 81 8.61 10.73 -9.56
C ASP A 81 9.10 11.85 -10.50
N PRO A 82 8.18 12.65 -11.08
CA PRO A 82 6.73 12.69 -10.83
C PRO A 82 5.89 11.74 -11.71
N THR A 83 6.50 10.88 -12.53
CA THR A 83 5.80 9.96 -13.45
C THR A 83 6.04 8.50 -13.09
N PRO A 84 5.63 8.03 -11.89
CA PRO A 84 6.05 6.73 -11.35
C PRO A 84 5.42 5.51 -12.06
N LEU A 85 4.45 5.70 -12.96
CA LEU A 85 3.67 4.62 -13.57
C LEU A 85 4.25 4.23 -14.94
N TYR A 86 4.71 2.99 -15.09
CA TYR A 86 5.24 2.48 -16.36
C TYR A 86 4.20 1.66 -17.13
N ILE A 87 3.71 2.20 -18.24
CA ILE A 87 2.68 1.58 -19.08
C ILE A 87 3.07 1.73 -20.55
N ASN A 88 2.97 0.65 -21.32
CA ASN A 88 3.22 0.64 -22.77
C ASN A 88 4.56 1.30 -23.17
N GLY A 89 5.60 1.13 -22.37
CA GLY A 89 6.92 1.70 -22.63
C GLY A 89 7.10 3.16 -22.22
N GLN A 90 6.10 3.78 -21.60
CA GLN A 90 6.11 5.19 -21.21
C GLN A 90 5.95 5.37 -19.70
N CYS A 91 6.55 6.44 -19.18
CA CYS A 91 6.37 6.87 -17.80
C CYS A 91 5.27 7.92 -17.72
N LEU A 92 4.23 7.63 -16.95
CA LEU A 92 3.04 8.46 -16.78
C LEU A 92 2.88 8.87 -15.32
N SER A 93 2.22 10.01 -15.09
CA SER A 93 1.82 10.43 -13.74
C SER A 93 0.60 9.65 -13.27
N ILE A 94 0.48 9.51 -11.94
CA ILE A 94 -0.78 9.17 -11.31
C ILE A 94 -1.71 10.39 -11.45
N ALA A 95 -3.00 10.14 -11.68
CA ALA A 95 -4.04 11.13 -11.82
C ALA A 95 -5.16 10.84 -10.81
N HIS A 96 -5.67 11.89 -10.18
CA HIS A 96 -6.84 11.84 -9.31
C HIS A 96 -8.11 12.16 -10.08
N ARG A 97 -9.27 12.15 -9.41
CA ARG A 97 -10.52 12.53 -10.06
C ARG A 97 -10.41 13.96 -10.60
N ASP A 98 -10.91 14.17 -11.81
CA ASP A 98 -10.85 15.43 -12.58
C ASP A 98 -9.46 15.82 -13.13
N ASP A 99 -8.40 15.03 -12.85
CA ASP A 99 -7.08 15.24 -13.45
C ASP A 99 -7.00 14.71 -14.90
N PRO A 100 -6.10 15.27 -15.73
CA PRO A 100 -5.88 14.79 -17.09
C PRO A 100 -5.26 13.39 -17.11
N CYS A 101 -5.75 12.55 -18.01
CA CYS A 101 -5.30 11.17 -18.19
C CYS A 101 -5.25 10.77 -19.67
N GLN A 102 -4.49 9.72 -19.95
CA GLN A 102 -4.43 9.07 -21.26
C GLN A 102 -4.97 7.64 -21.21
N THR A 103 -4.93 7.01 -20.03
CA THR A 103 -5.35 5.62 -19.82
C THR A 103 -5.90 5.42 -18.42
N ASP A 104 -6.78 4.43 -18.25
CA ASP A 104 -7.47 4.11 -16.99
C ASP A 104 -6.50 3.91 -15.82
N GLN A 105 -5.34 3.29 -16.05
CA GLN A 105 -4.41 2.96 -14.97
C GLN A 105 -3.79 4.20 -14.29
N GLN A 106 -3.83 5.37 -14.95
CA GLN A 106 -3.41 6.62 -14.30
C GLN A 106 -4.38 7.03 -13.20
N CYS A 107 -5.67 6.73 -13.36
CA CYS A 107 -6.75 7.09 -12.45
C CYS A 107 -6.79 6.14 -11.24
N GLU A 108 -5.84 6.33 -10.31
CA GLU A 108 -5.66 5.52 -9.09
C GLU A 108 -5.62 3.99 -9.37
N GLY A 109 -4.91 3.60 -10.44
CA GLY A 109 -4.79 2.21 -10.87
C GLY A 109 -5.96 1.70 -11.72
N GLY A 110 -6.93 2.56 -12.05
CA GLY A 110 -8.06 2.25 -12.93
C GLY A 110 -9.14 1.39 -12.27
N ILE A 111 -9.14 1.30 -10.94
CA ILE A 111 -10.03 0.43 -10.18
C ILE A 111 -11.38 1.14 -9.92
N THR A 112 -11.33 2.30 -9.27
CA THR A 112 -12.51 3.09 -8.90
C THR A 112 -12.89 4.12 -9.98
N MET A 113 -11.93 4.43 -10.86
CA MET A 113 -12.03 5.43 -11.91
C MET A 113 -11.63 4.88 -13.27
N SER A 114 -12.03 5.60 -14.32
CA SER A 114 -11.64 5.37 -15.71
C SER A 114 -11.31 6.69 -16.39
N CYS A 115 -10.45 6.64 -17.40
CA CYS A 115 -10.10 7.80 -18.18
C CYS A 115 -11.15 8.05 -19.26
N VAL A 116 -12.06 8.97 -19.00
CA VAL A 116 -13.17 9.31 -19.89
C VAL A 116 -12.87 10.65 -20.55
N LEU A 117 -12.79 10.66 -21.88
CA LEU A 117 -12.53 11.87 -22.67
C LEU A 117 -11.27 12.67 -22.24
N GLY A 118 -10.26 11.98 -21.69
CA GLY A 118 -9.01 12.59 -21.24
C GLY A 118 -8.99 13.06 -19.79
N THR A 119 -10.02 12.74 -19.01
CA THR A 119 -10.13 13.11 -17.59
C THR A 119 -10.52 11.89 -16.76
N CYS A 120 -10.00 11.78 -15.54
CA CYS A 120 -10.38 10.69 -14.64
C CYS A 120 -11.79 10.92 -14.06
N GLU A 121 -12.70 9.98 -14.33
CA GLU A 121 -14.08 9.99 -13.85
C GLU A 121 -14.41 8.70 -13.07
N CYS A 122 -15.38 8.78 -12.15
CA CYS A 122 -15.83 7.62 -11.38
C CYS A 122 -16.46 6.56 -12.29
N ARG A 123 -16.09 5.29 -12.06
CA ARG A 123 -16.77 4.16 -12.72
C ARG A 123 -18.19 3.99 -12.18
N LEU A 124 -19.02 3.29 -12.94
CA LEU A 124 -20.35 2.86 -12.50
C LEU A 124 -20.26 2.09 -11.18
N GLY A 125 -21.11 2.46 -10.21
CA GLY A 125 -21.12 1.87 -8.86
C GLY A 125 -20.17 2.55 -7.85
N PHE A 126 -19.42 3.55 -8.30
CA PHE A 126 -18.63 4.44 -7.45
C PHE A 126 -19.23 5.85 -7.46
N HIS A 127 -19.01 6.59 -6.38
CA HIS A 127 -19.45 7.98 -6.22
C HIS A 127 -18.27 8.86 -5.83
N GLU A 128 -18.40 10.16 -6.03
CA GLU A 128 -17.36 11.14 -5.71
C GLU A 128 -17.10 11.21 -4.20
N ASN A 129 -15.83 11.16 -3.79
CA ASN A 129 -15.41 11.44 -2.43
C ASN A 129 -14.38 12.59 -2.45
N ASN A 130 -14.74 13.67 -1.74
CA ASN A 130 -13.98 14.91 -1.66
C ASN A 130 -13.51 15.22 -0.22
N GLU A 131 -13.58 14.25 0.70
CA GLU A 131 -13.18 14.43 2.10
C GLU A 131 -11.66 14.37 2.31
N ASP A 132 -10.95 13.70 1.40
CA ASP A 132 -9.50 13.52 1.45
C ASP A 132 -8.74 14.66 0.73
N ARG A 133 -7.42 14.71 0.92
CA ARG A 133 -6.55 15.73 0.28
C ARG A 133 -6.69 15.74 -1.25
N PHE A 134 -6.96 14.59 -1.84
CA PHE A 134 -7.08 14.41 -3.29
C PHE A 134 -8.49 13.91 -3.61
N LEU A 135 -9.08 14.47 -4.65
CA LEU A 135 -10.43 14.11 -5.11
C LEU A 135 -10.38 12.67 -5.63
N THR A 136 -11.27 11.81 -5.15
CA THR A 136 -11.29 10.38 -5.51
C THR A 136 -12.71 9.89 -5.72
N CYS A 137 -12.85 8.60 -6.03
CA CYS A 137 -14.11 7.90 -6.16
C CYS A 137 -14.14 6.72 -5.20
N GLU A 138 -15.26 6.55 -4.53
CA GLU A 138 -15.42 5.54 -3.50
C GLU A 138 -16.64 4.65 -3.79
N LYS A 139 -16.56 3.38 -3.38
CA LYS A 139 -17.65 2.43 -3.59
C LYS A 139 -18.80 2.74 -2.64
N THR A 140 -20.04 2.64 -3.13
CA THR A 140 -21.21 2.75 -2.26
C THR A 140 -21.38 1.46 -1.46
N CYS A 141 -21.35 1.57 -0.13
CA CYS A 141 -21.48 0.45 0.80
C CYS A 141 -22.68 0.61 1.73
N THR A 142 -23.07 -0.49 2.40
CA THR A 142 -24.12 -0.44 3.43
C THR A 142 -23.61 0.27 4.69
N VAL A 143 -24.53 0.63 5.61
CA VAL A 143 -24.19 1.36 6.85
C VAL A 143 -23.26 0.56 7.78
N GLU A 144 -23.29 -0.78 7.70
CA GLU A 144 -22.46 -1.68 8.49
C GLU A 144 -21.09 -1.95 7.85
N GLU A 145 -20.87 -1.45 6.64
CA GLU A 145 -19.65 -1.66 5.87
C GLU A 145 -18.91 -0.34 5.65
N VAL A 146 -17.66 -0.46 5.22
CA VAL A 146 -16.88 0.64 4.69
C VAL A 146 -16.25 0.25 3.36
N PRO A 147 -16.12 1.21 2.44
CA PRO A 147 -15.41 0.98 1.19
C PRO A 147 -13.90 0.85 1.41
N VAL A 148 -13.32 -0.16 0.76
CA VAL A 148 -11.87 -0.38 0.66
C VAL A 148 -11.56 -0.76 -0.77
N SER A 149 -10.98 0.18 -1.52
CA SER A 149 -10.66 0.02 -2.94
C SER A 149 -11.92 -0.36 -3.75
N ASP A 150 -12.01 -1.60 -4.25
CA ASP A 150 -13.10 -2.09 -5.10
C ASP A 150 -14.22 -2.83 -4.35
N ARG A 151 -14.14 -2.94 -3.03
CA ARG A 151 -15.07 -3.75 -2.23
C ARG A 151 -15.56 -3.05 -0.98
N CYS A 152 -16.70 -3.51 -0.49
CA CYS A 152 -17.19 -3.17 0.82
C CYS A 152 -16.69 -4.24 1.80
N VAL A 153 -16.15 -3.78 2.93
CA VAL A 153 -15.71 -4.66 4.02
C VAL A 153 -16.45 -4.28 5.29
N PRO A 154 -16.78 -5.25 6.17
CA PRO A 154 -17.53 -4.96 7.39
C PRO A 154 -16.72 -4.06 8.32
N LYS A 155 -17.43 -3.20 9.05
CA LYS A 155 -16.91 -2.57 10.27
C LYS A 155 -16.62 -3.65 11.30
N VAL A 156 -15.62 -3.43 12.14
CA VAL A 156 -15.13 -4.44 13.11
C VAL A 156 -15.00 -3.83 14.50
N SER A 157 -14.92 -4.66 15.53
CA SER A 157 -14.78 -4.20 16.91
C SER A 157 -13.31 -3.94 17.27
N LEU A 158 -13.09 -3.33 18.43
CA LEU A 158 -11.73 -3.26 18.99
C LEU A 158 -11.15 -4.66 19.21
N GLY A 159 -9.87 -4.82 18.86
CA GLY A 159 -9.17 -6.11 18.92
C GLY A 159 -9.42 -7.04 17.74
N ASP A 160 -10.40 -6.74 16.87
CA ASP A 160 -10.66 -7.52 15.67
C ASP A 160 -9.71 -7.16 14.52
N ARG A 161 -9.64 -8.06 13.54
CA ARG A 161 -8.82 -7.89 12.34
C ARG A 161 -9.37 -6.79 11.44
N CYS A 162 -8.48 -5.96 10.94
CA CYS A 162 -8.80 -4.85 10.04
C CYS A 162 -7.78 -4.75 8.90
N VAL A 163 -8.19 -4.08 7.84
CA VAL A 163 -7.37 -3.74 6.66
C VAL A 163 -7.13 -2.24 6.58
N THR A 164 -8.11 -1.44 6.98
CA THR A 164 -8.04 0.04 7.00
C THR A 164 -8.58 0.60 8.31
N ASN A 165 -8.16 1.82 8.63
CA ASN A 165 -8.66 2.58 9.78
C ASN A 165 -10.18 2.80 9.72
N LYS A 166 -10.77 2.92 8.52
CA LYS A 166 -12.22 3.14 8.33
C LYS A 166 -13.08 2.00 8.93
N GLN A 167 -12.54 0.78 9.07
CA GLN A 167 -13.27 -0.34 9.67
C GLN A 167 -13.37 -0.26 11.19
N CYS A 168 -12.47 0.51 11.81
CA CYS A 168 -12.34 0.54 13.26
C CYS A 168 -13.32 1.54 13.90
N PRO A 169 -13.74 1.32 15.17
CA PRO A 169 -14.59 2.25 15.90
C PRO A 169 -13.95 3.63 16.11
N ASN A 170 -14.74 4.60 16.55
CA ASN A 170 -14.25 5.95 16.85
C ASN A 170 -13.07 5.93 17.84
N PHE A 171 -12.11 6.82 17.61
CA PHE A 171 -10.87 6.96 18.39
C PHE A 171 -9.97 5.70 18.38
N SER A 172 -10.05 4.91 17.32
CA SER A 172 -9.17 3.77 17.09
C SER A 172 -8.65 3.74 15.66
N GLU A 173 -7.56 3.01 15.45
CA GLU A 173 -6.90 2.83 14.16
C GLU A 173 -6.55 1.37 13.92
N CYS A 174 -6.36 1.01 12.65
CA CYS A 174 -5.94 -0.32 12.26
C CYS A 174 -4.42 -0.44 12.40
N ARG A 175 -3.96 -0.90 13.56
CA ARG A 175 -2.54 -1.01 13.87
C ARG A 175 -2.10 -2.47 13.91
N PHE A 176 -1.12 -2.81 13.07
CA PHE A 176 -0.63 -4.18 12.87
C PHE A 176 -1.76 -5.18 12.50
N GLY A 177 -2.76 -4.70 11.75
CA GLY A 177 -3.90 -5.50 11.29
C GLY A 177 -4.96 -5.75 12.37
N LEU A 178 -4.93 -5.05 13.50
CA LEU A 178 -5.95 -5.09 14.55
C LEU A 178 -6.44 -3.68 14.89
N CYS A 179 -7.73 -3.52 15.20
CA CYS A 179 -8.25 -2.23 15.66
C CYS A 179 -7.79 -1.95 17.09
N GLN A 180 -7.04 -0.87 17.28
CA GLN A 180 -6.47 -0.46 18.57
C GLN A 180 -6.76 1.01 18.83
N CYS A 181 -6.94 1.38 20.10
CA CYS A 181 -7.17 2.78 20.45
C CYS A 181 -6.02 3.67 19.98
N LEU A 182 -6.36 4.87 19.52
CA LEU A 182 -5.40 5.93 19.26
C LEU A 182 -4.64 6.28 20.54
N CYS A 183 -3.45 6.86 20.36
CA CYS A 183 -2.65 7.33 21.49
C CYS A 183 -3.46 8.30 22.37
N GLY A 184 -3.37 8.13 23.69
CA GLY A 184 -4.14 8.91 24.66
C GLY A 184 -5.53 8.35 24.97
N PHE A 185 -6.05 7.37 24.23
CA PHE A 185 -7.31 6.71 24.53
C PHE A 185 -7.11 5.33 25.17
N LYS A 186 -8.07 4.88 25.97
CA LYS A 186 -8.06 3.57 26.64
C LYS A 186 -9.30 2.76 26.27
N PRO A 187 -9.17 1.43 26.10
CA PRO A 187 -10.31 0.56 25.88
C PRO A 187 -11.14 0.47 27.16
N VAL A 188 -12.45 0.63 27.01
CA VAL A 188 -13.43 0.44 28.08
C VAL A 188 -14.54 -0.43 27.54
N ASP A 189 -14.89 -1.47 28.30
CA ASP A 189 -16.03 -2.32 27.99
C ASP A 189 -17.33 -1.55 28.23
N SER A 190 -18.19 -1.49 27.22
CA SER A 190 -19.53 -0.94 27.31
C SER A 190 -20.56 -2.02 27.00
N ILE A 191 -21.82 -1.76 27.34
CA ILE A 191 -22.96 -2.64 27.06
C ILE A 191 -23.09 -2.92 25.54
N ILE A 192 -22.58 -2.02 24.70
CA ILE A 192 -22.65 -2.07 23.23
C ILE A 192 -21.28 -2.49 22.63
N GLY A 193 -20.39 -3.08 23.43
CA GLY A 193 -19.05 -3.52 23.03
C GLY A 193 -17.92 -2.60 23.50
N ALA A 194 -16.68 -3.05 23.31
CA ALA A 194 -15.48 -2.32 23.70
C ALA A 194 -15.32 -1.04 22.85
N ARG A 195 -15.07 0.09 23.51
CA ARG A 195 -14.85 1.40 22.87
C ARG A 195 -13.61 2.10 23.42
N CYS A 196 -13.06 3.03 22.66
CA CYS A 196 -11.95 3.86 23.10
C CYS A 196 -12.47 5.14 23.73
N THR A 197 -12.05 5.43 24.95
CA THR A 197 -12.41 6.67 25.67
C THR A 197 -11.17 7.42 26.12
N ASN A 198 -11.26 8.74 26.18
CA ASN A 198 -10.23 9.55 26.80
C ASN A 198 -10.25 9.30 28.33
N PRO A 199 -9.16 8.81 28.95
CA PRO A 199 -9.10 8.61 30.40
C PRO A 199 -9.28 9.92 31.19
N ASP A 200 -8.96 11.08 30.61
CA ASP A 200 -9.16 12.39 31.23
C ASP A 200 -10.60 12.93 31.06
N ASP A 201 -11.40 12.35 30.17
CA ASP A 201 -12.83 12.63 29.98
C ASP A 201 -13.62 11.32 29.72
N PRO A 202 -13.78 10.47 30.74
CA PRO A 202 -14.31 9.11 30.58
C PRO A 202 -15.79 9.08 30.18
N LEU A 203 -16.51 10.19 30.34
CA LEU A 203 -17.92 10.34 29.96
C LEU A 203 -18.10 11.07 28.62
N SER A 204 -17.01 11.55 28.00
CA SER A 204 -17.06 12.37 26.78
C SER A 204 -18.00 13.59 26.93
N LEU A 205 -18.05 14.17 28.13
CA LEU A 205 -18.99 15.25 28.46
C LEU A 205 -18.70 16.52 27.63
N ASN A 206 -17.43 16.75 27.30
CA ASN A 206 -17.04 17.90 26.47
C ASN A 206 -17.52 17.80 25.02
N THR A 207 -17.64 16.58 24.49
CA THR A 207 -18.17 16.32 23.14
C THR A 207 -19.69 16.52 23.07
N ILE A 208 -20.40 16.20 24.16
CA ILE A 208 -21.84 16.42 24.28
C ILE A 208 -22.14 17.92 24.42
N LEU A 209 -21.37 18.65 25.25
CA LEU A 209 -21.57 20.09 25.47
C LEU A 209 -21.38 20.90 24.19
N THR A 210 -20.33 20.60 23.41
CA THR A 210 -20.06 21.27 22.13
C THR A 210 -21.11 20.95 21.04
N GLY A 211 -21.68 19.74 21.04
CA GLY A 211 -22.80 19.39 20.15
C GLY A 211 -24.11 20.11 20.50
N VAL A 212 -24.38 20.33 21.80
CA VAL A 212 -25.57 21.04 22.27
C VAL A 212 -25.47 22.55 21.99
N GLU A 213 -24.28 23.14 22.08
CA GLU A 213 -24.06 24.55 21.70
C GLU A 213 -24.32 24.83 20.22
N GLN A 214 -24.08 23.87 19.32
CA GLN A 214 -24.42 24.02 17.89
C GLN A 214 -25.94 23.89 17.61
N ILE A 215 -26.70 23.20 18.47
CA ILE A 215 -28.15 23.03 18.30
C ILE A 215 -28.94 24.14 19.01
N PHE A 216 -28.41 24.69 20.10
CA PHE A 216 -29.10 25.68 20.94
C PHE A 216 -28.40 27.04 21.04
N GLY A 217 -27.41 27.31 20.18
CA GLY A 217 -26.78 28.62 20.07
C GLY A 217 -27.84 29.73 19.84
N PRO A 218 -27.76 30.86 20.57
CA PRO A 218 -28.82 31.85 20.58
C PRO A 218 -29.00 32.48 19.19
N LYS A 219 -30.24 32.46 18.67
CA LYS A 219 -30.69 33.40 17.64
C LYS A 219 -30.60 34.82 18.21
N SER A 220 -29.45 35.46 18.10
CA SER A 220 -29.35 36.91 18.21
C SER A 220 -29.99 37.51 16.96
N ARG A 221 -31.23 37.97 17.14
CA ARG A 221 -31.88 38.99 16.30
C ARG A 221 -31.00 40.24 16.30
N GLY A 222 -30.97 40.92 15.15
CA GLY A 222 -30.21 42.15 14.88
C GLY A 222 -30.53 43.33 15.82
N PRO A 223 -29.87 44.46 15.59
CA PRO A 223 -30.33 45.39 14.56
C PRO A 223 -29.47 45.46 13.29
#